data_AF-A0A7X8LV45-F1
#
_entry.id   AF-A0A7X8LV45-F1
#
_cell.length_a   1.000
_cell.length_b   1.000
_cell.length_c   1.000
_cell.angle_alpha   90.00
_cell.angle_beta   90.00
_cell.angle_gamma   90.00
#
_symmetry.space_group_name_H-M   'P 1'
#
loop_
_entity.id
_entity.type
_entity.pdbx_description
1 polymer ?
#
loop_
_entity_poly.entity_id
_entity_poly.type
_entity_poly.pdbx_seq_one_letter_code
_entity_poly.pdbx_strand_id
1 'polypeptide(L)'
;MKGLGQLALGIFVMSYAWTNMQMAFSFIILSKLIVALISASLFMIAIMNFASGSSFYITSGAYYVITLVNGFRDYAKYPISIFKGFLRFVFTFIIPIGFMAYYPSLEFLTNKEPTLLTYLTPVYGILFFYLSYKFWMRGAYKYSGTGS
;
A
#
# COMPACT_ATOMS: atom_id res chain seq x y z
N MET A 1 -3.58 -18.69 9.73
CA MET A 1 -4.97 -18.89 9.25
C MET A 1 -5.59 -17.62 8.65
N LYS A 2 -5.50 -16.44 9.28
CA LYS A 2 -6.09 -15.18 8.75
C LYS A 2 -5.64 -14.78 7.34
N GLY A 3 -4.34 -14.89 7.01
CA GLY A 3 -3.80 -14.46 5.71
C GLY A 3 -4.27 -15.30 4.51
N LEU A 4 -4.27 -16.64 4.62
CA LEU A 4 -4.74 -17.53 3.56
C LEU A 4 -6.23 -17.30 3.25
N GLY A 5 -7.06 -17.08 4.29
CA GLY A 5 -8.47 -16.75 4.11
C GLY A 5 -8.68 -15.42 3.39
N GLN A 6 -7.90 -14.39 3.72
CA GLN A 6 -7.96 -13.09 3.03
C GLN A 6 -7.49 -13.19 1.57
N LEU A 7 -6.46 -13.97 1.29
CA LEU A 7 -5.99 -14.21 -0.06
C LEU A 7 -7.05 -14.95 -0.90
N ALA A 8 -7.64 -16.02 -0.35
CA ALA A 8 -8.71 -16.76 -1.02
C ALA A 8 -9.94 -15.87 -1.29
N LEU A 9 -10.38 -15.08 -0.30
CA LEU A 9 -11.43 -14.08 -0.48
C LEU A 9 -11.07 -13.04 -1.53
N GLY A 10 -9.83 -12.55 -1.53
CA GLY A 10 -9.34 -11.57 -2.51
C GLY A 10 -9.39 -12.12 -3.93
N ILE A 11 -8.92 -13.35 -4.15
CA ILE A 11 -9.01 -14.03 -5.45
C ILE A 11 -10.48 -14.20 -5.85
N PHE A 12 -11.34 -14.66 -4.95
CA PHE A 12 -12.76 -14.87 -5.24
C PHE A 12 -13.45 -13.57 -5.65
N VAL A 13 -13.30 -12.50 -4.85
CA VAL A 13 -13.90 -11.19 -5.14
C VAL A 13 -13.34 -10.59 -6.43
N MET A 14 -12.04 -10.73 -6.68
CA MET A 14 -11.43 -10.23 -7.91
C MET A 14 -11.95 -10.97 -9.15
N SER A 15 -12.03 -12.30 -9.09
CA SER A 15 -12.60 -13.11 -10.18
C SER A 15 -14.07 -12.77 -10.43
N TYR A 16 -14.87 -12.58 -9.38
CA TYR A 16 -16.25 -12.16 -9.49
C TYR A 16 -16.40 -10.74 -10.07
N ALA A 17 -15.56 -9.79 -9.65
CA ALA A 17 -15.56 -8.45 -10.22
C ALA A 17 -15.15 -8.46 -11.71
N TRP A 18 -14.14 -9.27 -12.06
CA TRP A 18 -13.66 -9.40 -13.43
C TRP A 18 -14.75 -9.86 -14.40
N THR A 19 -15.54 -10.87 -14.01
CA THR A 19 -16.64 -11.37 -14.84
C THR A 19 -17.78 -10.37 -14.95
N ASN A 20 -18.15 -9.69 -13.87
CA ASN A 20 -19.20 -8.67 -13.89
C ASN A 20 -18.84 -7.43 -14.71
N MET A 21 -17.56 -7.04 -14.70
CA MET A 21 -17.08 -5.90 -15.49
C MET A 21 -16.85 -6.27 -16.97
N GLN A 22 -17.05 -7.53 -17.35
CA GLN A 22 -16.81 -8.05 -18.70
C GLN A 22 -15.40 -7.68 -19.22
N MET A 23 -14.41 -7.68 -18.33
CA MET A 23 -13.04 -7.32 -18.69
C MET A 23 -12.45 -8.34 -19.66
N ALA A 24 -11.89 -7.85 -20.77
CA ALA A 24 -11.22 -8.68 -21.74
C ALA A 24 -10.07 -9.46 -21.09
N PHE A 25 -10.01 -10.76 -21.33
CA PHE A 25 -8.88 -11.56 -20.90
C PHE A 25 -7.73 -11.40 -21.91
N SER A 26 -6.69 -10.68 -21.52
CA SER A 26 -5.46 -10.50 -22.30
C SER A 26 -4.24 -10.62 -21.39
N PHE A 27 -3.17 -11.21 -21.91
CA PHE A 27 -1.91 -11.35 -21.20
C PHE A 27 -1.34 -9.98 -20.75
N ILE A 28 -1.62 -8.92 -21.52
CA ILE A 28 -1.20 -7.55 -21.18
C ILE A 28 -1.95 -7.06 -19.93
N ILE A 29 -3.27 -7.27 -19.86
CA ILE A 29 -4.08 -6.83 -18.72
C ILE A 29 -3.72 -7.64 -17.47
N LEU A 30 -3.48 -8.95 -17.62
CA LEU A 30 -3.04 -9.80 -16.52
C LEU A 30 -1.67 -9.40 -15.97
N SER A 31 -0.70 -9.09 -16.84
CA SER A 31 0.62 -8.63 -16.40
C SER A 31 0.55 -7.28 -15.67
N LYS A 32 -0.25 -6.33 -16.18
CA LYS A 32 -0.54 -5.07 -15.49
C LYS A 32 -1.16 -5.31 -14.11
N LEU A 33 -2.11 -6.24 -13.99
CA LEU A 33 -2.74 -6.58 -12.72
C LEU A 33 -1.71 -7.12 -11.71
N ILE A 34 -0.83 -8.03 -12.15
CA ILE A 34 0.22 -8.58 -11.29
C ILE A 34 1.16 -7.46 -10.81
N VAL A 35 1.61 -6.58 -11.69
CA VAL A 35 2.46 -5.43 -11.33
C VAL A 35 1.73 -4.51 -10.33
N ALA A 36 0.44 -4.23 -10.56
CA ALA A 36 -0.38 -3.45 -9.66
C ALA A 36 -0.46 -4.08 -8.25
N LEU A 37 -0.72 -5.39 -8.16
CA LEU A 37 -0.82 -6.12 -6.89
C LEU A 37 0.53 -6.17 -6.13
N ILE A 38 1.64 -6.41 -6.84
CA ILE A 38 2.98 -6.38 -6.25
C ILE A 38 3.27 -4.99 -5.71
N SER A 39 2.99 -3.94 -6.50
CA SER A 39 3.26 -2.57 -6.09
C SER A 39 2.42 -2.16 -4.87
N ALA A 40 1.12 -2.47 -4.87
CA ALA A 40 0.24 -2.26 -3.71
C ALA A 40 0.76 -2.98 -2.46
N SER A 41 1.26 -4.21 -2.63
CA SER A 41 1.85 -4.99 -1.54
C SER A 41 3.12 -4.32 -1.00
N LEU A 42 3.99 -3.79 -1.86
CA LEU A 42 5.19 -3.06 -1.44
C LEU A 42 4.85 -1.82 -0.60
N PHE A 43 3.83 -1.04 -0.99
CA PHE A 43 3.36 0.09 -0.18
C PHE A 43 2.81 -0.36 1.17
N MET A 44 2.01 -1.42 1.18
CA MET A 44 1.43 -1.96 2.41
C MET A 44 2.52 -2.45 3.37
N ILE A 45 3.52 -3.16 2.86
CA ILE A 45 4.70 -3.56 3.63
C ILE A 45 5.45 -2.33 4.13
N ALA A 46 5.72 -1.35 3.27
CA ALA A 46 6.47 -0.15 3.65
C ALA A 46 5.82 0.61 4.81
N ILE A 47 4.51 0.86 4.71
CA ILE A 47 3.73 1.57 5.72
C ILE A 47 3.73 0.81 7.05
N MET A 48 3.49 -0.50 7.01
CA MET A 48 3.51 -1.33 8.23
C MET A 48 4.91 -1.42 8.83
N ASN A 49 5.95 -1.50 8.00
CA ASN A 49 7.33 -1.59 8.45
C ASN A 49 7.81 -0.27 9.08
N PHE A 50 7.40 0.89 8.55
CA PHE A 50 7.62 2.18 9.20
C PHE A 50 6.91 2.26 10.56
N ALA A 51 5.64 1.85 10.61
CA ALA A 51 4.86 1.86 11.85
C ALA A 51 5.52 0.98 12.91
N SER A 52 5.84 -0.27 12.57
CA SER A 52 6.48 -1.22 13.47
C SER A 52 7.90 -0.76 13.86
N GLY A 53 8.69 -0.27 12.90
CA GLY A 53 10.04 0.21 13.15
C GLY A 53 10.11 1.44 14.05
N SER A 54 9.02 2.22 14.17
CA SER A 54 8.95 3.34 15.11
C SER A 54 9.11 2.90 16.57
N SER A 55 8.79 1.64 16.87
CA SER A 55 8.92 1.03 18.20
C SER A 55 10.36 1.00 18.70
N PHE A 56 11.36 1.00 17.82
CA PHE A 56 12.76 1.09 18.22
C PHE A 56 13.13 2.45 18.82
N TYR A 57 12.36 3.49 18.53
CA TYR A 57 12.64 4.88 18.93
C TYR A 57 11.64 5.42 19.95
N ILE A 58 10.43 4.85 20.00
CA ILE A 58 9.32 5.33 20.83
C ILE A 58 8.88 4.21 21.79
N THR A 59 9.39 4.23 23.02
CA THR A 59 9.12 3.16 24.01
C THR A 59 7.70 3.20 24.58
N SER A 60 7.15 4.39 24.89
CA SER A 60 5.86 4.53 25.58
C SER A 60 4.70 4.97 24.66
N GLY A 61 4.84 4.81 23.34
CA GLY A 61 3.84 5.29 22.39
C GLY A 61 3.78 4.61 21.03
N ALA A 62 4.57 3.55 20.81
CA ALA A 62 4.58 2.79 19.55
C ALA A 62 3.19 2.28 19.14
N TYR A 63 2.36 1.89 20.13
CA TYR A 63 0.97 1.46 19.91
C TYR A 63 0.12 2.54 19.21
N TYR A 64 0.30 3.82 19.55
CA TYR A 64 -0.44 4.92 18.93
C TYR A 64 -0.04 5.10 17.47
N VAL A 65 1.25 4.95 17.14
CA VAL A 65 1.73 5.02 15.76
C VAL A 65 1.12 3.90 14.91
N ILE A 66 1.13 2.66 15.43
CA ILE A 66 0.53 1.51 14.75
C ILE A 66 -0.98 1.70 14.57
N THR A 67 -1.67 2.19 15.60
CA THR A 67 -3.12 2.45 15.55
C THR A 67 -3.46 3.52 14.51
N LEU A 68 -2.71 4.62 14.49
CA LEU A 68 -2.88 5.71 13.53
C LEU A 68 -2.64 5.23 12.09
N VAL A 69 -1.58 4.44 11.87
CA VAL A 69 -1.29 3.86 10.55
C VAL A 69 -2.38 2.88 10.10
N ASN A 70 -2.92 2.07 11.01
CA ASN A 70 -4.07 1.22 10.69
C ASN A 70 -5.30 2.04 10.32
N GLY A 71 -5.56 3.17 10.99
CA GLY A 71 -6.60 4.12 10.60
C GLY A 71 -6.41 4.65 9.18
N PHE A 72 -5.19 5.07 8.81
CA PHE A 72 -4.90 5.52 7.44
C PHE A 72 -5.06 4.43 6.38
N ARG A 73 -4.81 3.15 6.72
CA ARG A 73 -5.06 2.04 5.81
C ARG A 73 -6.54 1.86 5.49
N ASP A 74 -7.45 2.16 6.42
CA ASP A 74 -8.88 2.15 6.13
C ASP A 74 -9.27 3.21 5.10
N TYR A 75 -8.58 4.36 5.08
CA TYR A 75 -8.79 5.39 4.07
C TYR A 75 -8.33 5.00 2.66
N ALA A 76 -7.46 3.98 2.52
CA ALA A 76 -7.02 3.48 1.22
C ALA A 76 -8.16 2.89 0.39
N LYS A 77 -9.29 2.52 1.03
CA LYS A 77 -10.51 2.04 0.36
C LYS A 77 -11.24 3.15 -0.40
N TYR A 78 -10.95 4.41 -0.11
CA TYR A 78 -11.59 5.56 -0.75
C TYR A 78 -10.72 6.13 -1.87
N PRO A 79 -11.33 6.60 -2.97
CA PRO A 79 -10.57 7.15 -4.07
C PRO A 79 -9.89 8.46 -3.66
N ILE A 80 -8.60 8.61 -3.99
CA ILE A 80 -7.79 9.77 -3.52
C ILE A 80 -8.37 11.12 -3.98
N SER A 81 -9.20 11.10 -5.04
CA SER A 81 -9.87 12.28 -5.59
C SER A 81 -10.88 12.93 -4.64
N ILE A 82 -11.32 12.24 -3.58
CA ILE A 82 -12.18 12.87 -2.56
C ILE A 82 -11.41 13.88 -1.71
N PHE A 83 -10.09 13.70 -1.58
CA PHE A 83 -9.23 14.61 -0.84
C PHE A 83 -8.77 15.75 -1.74
N LYS A 84 -8.68 16.96 -1.18
CA LYS A 84 -8.24 18.16 -1.89
C LYS A 84 -7.04 18.80 -1.21
N GLY A 85 -6.28 19.58 -1.99
CA GLY A 85 -5.15 20.38 -1.51
C GLY A 85 -4.13 19.57 -0.72
N PHE A 86 -3.83 20.04 0.49
CA PHE A 86 -2.81 19.49 1.37
C PHE A 86 -3.04 18.01 1.72
N LEU A 87 -4.27 17.61 2.06
CA LEU A 87 -4.55 16.22 2.45
C LEU A 87 -4.29 15.24 1.31
N ARG A 88 -4.63 15.62 0.07
CA ARG A 88 -4.32 14.80 -1.12
C ARG A 88 -2.81 14.64 -1.31
N PHE A 89 -2.04 15.70 -1.08
CA PHE A 89 -0.58 15.67 -1.16
C PHE A 89 0.01 14.71 -0.12
N VAL A 90 -0.40 14.84 1.16
CA VAL A 90 0.08 13.95 2.24
C VAL A 90 -0.22 12.48 1.94
N PHE A 91 -1.46 12.18 1.55
CA PHE A 91 -1.90 10.80 1.27
C PHE A 91 -1.36 10.24 -0.04
N THR A 92 -0.83 11.08 -0.94
CA THR A 92 -0.17 10.63 -2.16
C THR A 92 1.33 10.47 -1.95
N PHE A 93 2.01 11.45 -1.36
CA PHE A 93 3.48 11.53 -1.40
C PHE A 93 4.17 11.29 -0.06
N ILE A 94 3.47 11.42 1.07
CA ILE A 94 4.07 11.22 2.41
C ILE A 94 3.69 9.85 2.97
N ILE A 95 2.41 9.48 2.92
CA ILE A 95 1.88 8.21 3.47
C ILE A 95 1.58 7.17 2.37
N PRO A 96 1.94 7.46 1.12
CA PRO A 96 1.35 6.95 -0.14
C PRO A 96 0.13 5.99 -0.08
N ILE A 97 -0.93 6.31 0.68
CA ILE A 97 -2.10 5.41 0.78
C ILE A 97 -2.85 5.28 -0.55
N GLY A 98 -2.83 6.31 -1.40
CA GLY A 98 -3.47 6.28 -2.70
C GLY A 98 -2.89 5.23 -3.65
N PHE A 99 -1.62 4.85 -3.45
CA PHE A 99 -0.96 3.84 -4.29
C PHE A 99 -1.27 2.39 -3.87
N MET A 100 -1.92 2.19 -2.71
CA MET A 100 -2.35 0.85 -2.30
C MET A 100 -3.56 0.33 -3.07
N ALA A 101 -4.40 1.23 -3.61
CA ALA A 101 -5.63 0.82 -4.31
C ALA A 101 -6.01 1.77 -5.45
N TYR A 102 -6.01 3.09 -5.21
CA TYR A 102 -6.55 4.05 -6.18
C TYR A 102 -5.74 4.13 -7.48
N TYR A 103 -4.47 4.57 -7.42
CA TYR A 103 -3.66 4.74 -8.63
C TYR A 103 -3.48 3.45 -9.47
N PRO A 104 -3.17 2.28 -8.88
CA PRO A 104 -3.07 1.04 -9.65
C PRO A 104 -4.42 0.59 -10.25
N SER A 105 -5.56 0.89 -9.60
CA SER A 105 -6.88 0.48 -10.12
C SER A 105 -7.42 1.37 -11.23
N LEU A 106 -6.88 2.58 -11.42
CA LEU A 106 -7.33 3.51 -12.47
C LEU A 106 -7.27 2.90 -13.87
N GLU A 107 -6.25 2.08 -14.16
CA GLU A 107 -6.11 1.41 -15.48
C GLU A 107 -7.23 0.40 -15.76
N PHE A 108 -7.91 -0.11 -14.74
CA PHE A 108 -8.90 -1.18 -14.87
C PHE A 108 -10.33 -0.70 -14.68
N LEU A 109 -10.54 0.23 -13.74
CA LEU A 109 -11.88 0.59 -13.26
C LEU A 109 -12.45 1.85 -13.88
N THR A 110 -11.62 2.65 -14.57
CA THR A 110 -12.08 3.94 -15.10
C THR A 110 -11.80 4.05 -16.58
N ASN A 111 -12.74 4.65 -17.32
CA ASN A 111 -12.52 5.06 -18.72
C ASN A 111 -11.61 6.30 -18.83
N LYS A 112 -10.90 6.66 -17.76
CA LYS A 112 -10.00 7.81 -17.73
C LYS A 112 -8.60 7.32 -18.08
N GLU A 113 -7.91 8.11 -18.89
CA GLU A 113 -6.50 7.90 -19.17
C GLU A 113 -5.71 7.79 -17.85
N PRO A 114 -4.92 6.72 -17.66
CA PRO A 114 -4.07 6.57 -16.49
C PRO A 114 -3.15 7.77 -16.33
N THR A 115 -3.06 8.27 -15.12
CA THR A 115 -2.15 9.39 -14.83
C THR A 115 -0.70 8.91 -14.82
N LEU A 116 0.26 9.84 -14.96
CA LEU A 116 1.69 9.52 -14.80
C LEU A 116 1.97 8.79 -13.47
N LEU A 117 1.26 9.13 -12.39
CA LEU A 117 1.39 8.48 -11.10
C LEU A 117 1.01 7.00 -11.16
N THR A 118 0.03 6.61 -11.98
CA THR A 118 -0.34 5.21 -12.19
C THR A 118 0.84 4.41 -12.72
N TYR A 119 1.55 4.92 -13.74
CA TYR A 119 2.74 4.26 -14.29
C TYR A 119 3.95 4.26 -13.35
N LEU A 120 4.08 5.28 -12.50
CA LEU A 120 5.16 5.37 -11.53
C LEU A 120 4.91 4.53 -10.25
N THR A 121 3.71 3.97 -10.08
CA THR A 121 3.33 3.12 -8.94
C THR A 121 4.39 2.05 -8.57
N PRO A 122 4.91 1.22 -9.51
CA PRO A 122 5.94 0.23 -9.17
C PRO A 122 7.25 0.86 -8.69
N VAL A 123 7.67 1.96 -9.33
CA VAL A 123 8.91 2.67 -8.98
C VAL A 123 8.82 3.25 -7.57
N TYR A 124 7.71 3.93 -7.27
CA TYR A 124 7.46 4.45 -5.92
C TYR A 124 7.29 3.33 -4.89
N GLY A 125 6.64 2.21 -5.25
CA GLY A 125 6.51 1.06 -4.35
C GLY A 125 7.86 0.53 -3.90
N ILE A 126 8.79 0.33 -4.85
CA ILE A 126 10.16 -0.10 -4.57
C ILE A 126 10.88 0.94 -3.69
N LEU A 127 10.75 2.24 -4.02
CA LEU A 127 11.37 3.32 -3.27
C LEU A 127 10.89 3.33 -1.81
N PHE A 128 9.58 3.30 -1.57
CA PHE A 128 9.02 3.32 -0.21
C PHE A 128 9.37 2.06 0.58
N PHE A 129 9.32 0.89 -0.06
CA PHE A 129 9.79 -0.34 0.56
C PHE A 129 11.25 -0.23 0.99
N TYR A 130 12.14 0.21 0.10
CA TYR A 130 13.55 0.40 0.40
C TYR A 130 13.80 1.39 1.54
N LEU A 131 13.09 2.53 1.54
CA LEU A 131 13.18 3.52 2.62
C LEU A 131 12.72 2.94 3.96
N SER A 132 11.60 2.20 3.97
CA SER A 132 11.10 1.53 5.18
C SER A 132 12.08 0.50 5.70
N TYR A 133 12.71 -0.27 4.80
CA TYR A 133 13.70 -1.28 5.15
C TYR A 133 14.91 -0.62 5.80
N LYS A 134 15.44 0.46 5.22
CA LYS A 134 16.54 1.22 5.81
C LYS A 134 16.18 1.80 7.17
N PHE A 135 14.96 2.31 7.34
CA PHE A 135 14.47 2.81 8.62
C PHE A 135 14.43 1.71 9.69
N TRP A 136 13.86 0.55 9.35
CA TRP A 136 13.82 -0.62 10.21
C TRP A 136 15.23 -1.06 10.62
N MET A 137 16.12 -1.28 9.65
CA MET A 137 17.48 -1.75 9.92
C MET A 137 18.25 -0.78 10.81
N ARG A 138 18.11 0.54 10.61
CA ARG A 138 18.72 1.54 11.50
C ARG A 138 18.25 1.42 12.95
N GLY A 139 16.97 1.15 13.16
CA GLY A 139 16.40 0.91 14.48
C GLY A 139 16.95 -0.37 15.09
N ALA A 140 16.89 -1.47 14.33
CA ALA A 140 17.37 -2.78 14.74
C ALA A 140 18.87 -2.78 15.11
N TYR A 141 19.73 -2.08 14.37
CA TYR A 141 21.16 -1.99 14.68
C TYR A 141 21.46 -1.19 15.95
N LYS A 142 20.65 -0.18 16.27
CA LYS A 142 20.80 0.62 17.50
C LYS A 142 20.13 -0.03 18.71
N TYR A 143 19.27 -1.00 18.47
CA TYR A 143 18.57 -1.72 19.51
C TYR A 143 19.50 -2.75 20.15
N SER A 144 20.27 -2.30 21.14
CA SER A 144 20.76 -3.18 22.19
C SER A 144 19.54 -3.66 22.97
N GLY A 145 19.22 -4.96 22.91
CA GLY A 145 18.01 -5.52 23.53
C GLY A 145 17.81 -5.09 24.99
N THR A 146 16.61 -5.28 25.53
CA THR A 146 16.29 -5.06 26.96
C THR A 146 16.97 -6.11 27.84
N GLY A 147 18.30 -6.21 27.76
CA GLY A 147 19.13 -7.04 28.62
C GLY A 147 19.10 -6.50 30.04
N SER A 148 18.01 -6.82 30.73
CA SER A 148 17.78 -6.73 32.17
C SER A 148 16.63 -7.65 32.50
#